data_AF-A0A0N4VW70-F1
#
_entry.id   AF-A0A0N4VW70-F1
#
_cell.length_a   1.000
_cell.length_b   1.000
_cell.length_c   1.000
_cell.angle_alpha   90.00
_cell.angle_beta   90.00
_cell.angle_gamma   90.00
#
_symmetry.space_group_name_H-M   'P 1'
#
loop_
_entity.id
_entity.type
_entity.pdbx_description
1 polymer ?
#
loop_
_entity_poly.entity_id
_entity_poly.type
_entity_poly.pdbx_seq_one_letter_code
_entity_poly.pdbx_strand_id
1 'polypeptide(L)'
;MFILFIVGGGWRVVEGAVEGQTQTDLPSVFDEAYFAHPIDLHLATKTIQGWPRIQLQVWHHDIYGRQELVGYGSLFLPSTAGEHEVLQLTCHIWRPKGSTREEVMQRFIGGGIQVCPLKLKDV
;
A
#
# COMPACT_ATOMS: atom_id res chain seq x y z
N MET A 1 -2.11 -5.52 -5.46
CA MET A 1 -1.64 -4.54 -4.45
C MET A 1 -2.52 -4.66 -3.23
N PHE A 2 -1.96 -4.55 -2.03
CA PHE A 2 -2.73 -4.43 -0.78
C PHE A 2 -2.70 -2.97 -0.33
N ILE A 3 -3.85 -2.46 0.12
CA ILE A 3 -4.04 -1.08 0.54
C ILE A 3 -4.49 -1.10 1.99
N LEU A 4 -3.91 -0.22 2.81
CA LEU A 4 -4.29 0.00 4.19
C LEU A 4 -4.38 1.51 4.45
N PHE A 5 -5.51 1.96 4.97
CA PHE A 5 -5.74 3.33 5.41
C PHE A 5 -5.42 3.47 6.89
N ILE A 6 -4.51 4.39 7.19
CA ILE A 6 -4.20 4.77 8.56
C ILE A 6 -4.88 6.11 8.85
N VAL A 7 -5.85 6.05 9.76
CA VAL A 7 -6.58 7.19 10.30
C VAL A 7 -6.17 7.37 11.77
N GLY A 8 -5.82 8.60 12.17
CA GLY A 8 -5.35 8.89 13.52
C GLY A 8 -6.12 10.02 14.22
N GLY A 9 -6.04 10.04 15.55
CA GLY A 9 -6.20 11.17 16.49
C GLY A 9 -7.53 11.95 16.55
N GLY A 10 -8.18 12.19 15.42
CA GLY A 10 -9.44 12.93 15.33
C GLY A 10 -10.29 12.57 14.11
N TRP A 11 -9.77 11.70 13.25
CA TRP A 11 -10.43 11.19 12.05
C TRP A 11 -11.18 9.89 12.35
N ARG A 12 -12.40 9.79 11.87
CA ARG A 12 -13.27 8.63 11.98
C ARG A 12 -13.74 8.20 10.61
N VAL A 13 -13.69 6.90 10.36
CA VAL A 13 -14.28 6.28 9.17
C VAL A 13 -15.78 6.19 9.39
N VAL A 14 -16.54 6.83 8.51
CA VAL A 14 -18.00 6.80 8.50
C VAL A 14 -18.48 5.60 7.68
N GLU A 15 -17.84 5.40 6.52
CA GLU A 15 -18.19 4.35 5.56
C GLU A 15 -16.97 4.02 4.68
N GLY A 16 -16.98 2.83 4.08
CA GLY A 16 -15.91 2.35 3.21
C GLY A 16 -14.94 1.40 3.89
N ALA A 17 -14.08 0.77 3.07
CA ALA A 17 -13.10 -0.20 3.54
C ALA A 17 -11.78 0.49 3.88
N VAL A 18 -11.30 0.30 5.10
CA VAL A 18 -9.99 0.81 5.54
C VAL A 18 -8.83 -0.08 5.09
N GLU A 19 -9.10 -1.30 4.67
CA GLU A 19 -8.10 -2.21 4.16
C GLU A 19 -8.69 -3.06 3.04
N GLY A 20 -7.83 -3.52 2.13
CA GLY A 20 -8.29 -4.35 1.03
C GLY A 20 -7.17 -4.75 0.08
N GLN A 21 -7.50 -5.72 -0.77
CA GLN A 21 -6.61 -6.19 -1.82
C GLN A 21 -7.22 -5.88 -3.19
N THR A 22 -6.42 -5.25 -4.05
CA THR A 22 -6.80 -5.01 -5.45
C THR A 22 -6.65 -6.30 -6.26
N GLN A 23 -7.22 -6.28 -7.47
CA GLN A 23 -6.92 -7.30 -8.46
C GLN A 23 -5.42 -7.39 -8.77
N THR A 24 -5.01 -8.54 -9.27
CA THR A 24 -3.68 -8.78 -9.84
C THR A 24 -3.76 -8.61 -11.34
N ASP A 25 -2.97 -7.68 -11.87
CA ASP A 25 -2.79 -7.53 -13.31
C ASP A 25 -1.79 -8.57 -13.84
N LEU A 26 -2.00 -9.02 -15.07
CA LEU A 26 -1.05 -9.84 -15.82
C LEU A 26 -0.67 -9.07 -17.09
N PRO A 27 0.34 -8.18 -17.00
CA PRO A 27 0.77 -7.41 -18.16
C PRO A 27 1.34 -8.37 -19.21
N SER A 28 0.56 -8.62 -20.26
CA SER A 28 0.97 -9.42 -21.42
C SER A 28 1.38 -8.55 -22.61
N VAL A 29 1.04 -7.25 -22.57
CA VAL A 29 1.16 -6.32 -23.72
C VAL A 29 1.86 -5.02 -23.34
N PHE A 30 1.77 -4.56 -22.09
CA PHE A 30 2.34 -3.30 -21.62
C PHE A 30 3.46 -3.53 -20.60
N ASP A 31 4.41 -2.60 -20.51
CA ASP A 31 5.52 -2.64 -19.55
C ASP A 31 5.12 -2.13 -18.15
N GLU A 32 3.84 -1.75 -18.00
CA GLU A 32 3.25 -1.20 -16.79
C GLU A 32 2.09 -2.08 -16.31
N ALA A 33 1.94 -2.21 -14.99
CA ALA A 33 0.82 -2.91 -14.37
C ALA A 33 -0.22 -1.90 -13.88
N TYR A 34 -1.49 -2.13 -14.23
CA TYR A 34 -2.60 -1.26 -13.83
C TYR A 34 -3.48 -1.95 -12.78
N PHE A 35 -3.58 -1.35 -11.59
CA PHE A 35 -4.45 -1.89 -10.54
C PHE A 35 -5.94 -1.63 -10.80
N ALA A 36 -6.28 -0.46 -11.38
CA ALA A 36 -7.64 -0.07 -11.77
C ALA A 36 -8.74 -0.38 -10.74
N HIS A 37 -8.41 -0.30 -9.44
CA HIS A 37 -9.33 -0.65 -8.35
C HIS A 37 -9.89 0.63 -7.73
N PRO A 38 -11.21 0.86 -7.77
CA PRO A 38 -11.81 2.02 -7.14
C PRO A 38 -11.66 1.90 -5.62
N ILE A 39 -11.37 3.02 -4.97
CA ILE A 39 -11.27 3.10 -3.52
C ILE A 39 -12.22 4.19 -3.06
N ASP A 40 -13.19 3.82 -2.23
CA ASP A 40 -14.18 4.73 -1.66
C ASP A 40 -14.06 4.69 -0.13
N LEU A 41 -13.85 5.86 0.47
CA LEU A 41 -13.70 6.01 1.91
C LEU A 41 -14.29 7.34 2.35
N HIS A 42 -15.29 7.27 3.23
CA HIS A 42 -15.91 8.43 3.83
C HIS A 42 -15.31 8.68 5.21
N LEU A 43 -14.58 9.78 5.35
CA LEU A 43 -13.97 10.21 6.61
C LEU A 43 -14.66 11.45 7.18
N ALA A 44 -14.87 11.45 8.49
CA ALA A 44 -15.30 12.63 9.25
C ALA A 44 -14.22 12.98 10.28
N THR A 45 -13.99 14.27 10.49
CA THR A 45 -13.03 14.73 11.50
C THR A 45 -13.58 15.85 12.37
N LYS A 46 -13.07 15.92 13.61
CA LYS A 46 -13.25 17.06 14.52
C LYS A 46 -11.98 17.90 14.66
N THR A 47 -10.83 17.39 14.22
CA THR A 47 -9.53 18.06 14.36
C THR A 47 -8.65 17.81 13.13
N ILE A 48 -7.68 18.68 12.87
CA ILE A 48 -6.73 18.50 11.75
C ILE A 48 -5.58 17.56 12.15
N GLN A 49 -5.45 17.25 13.45
CA GLN A 49 -4.41 16.35 13.96
C GLN A 49 -4.62 14.91 13.47
N GLY A 50 -3.51 14.24 13.13
CA GLY A 50 -3.57 12.85 12.67
C GLY A 50 -4.11 12.69 11.25
N TRP A 51 -3.67 13.57 10.34
CA TRP A 51 -4.10 13.59 8.93
C TRP A 51 -4.08 12.19 8.29
N PRO A 52 -5.13 11.80 7.55
CA PRO A 52 -5.24 10.49 6.95
C PRO A 52 -4.09 10.19 5.99
N ARG A 53 -3.62 8.95 6.06
CA ARG A 53 -2.52 8.44 5.25
C ARG A 53 -2.93 7.11 4.64
N ILE A 54 -2.54 6.90 3.39
CA ILE A 54 -2.65 5.62 2.71
C ILE A 54 -1.30 4.92 2.79
N GLN A 55 -1.31 3.66 3.22
CA GLN A 55 -0.20 2.74 3.14
C GLN A 55 -0.50 1.70 2.06
N LEU A 56 0.49 1.42 1.24
CA LEU A 56 0.39 0.50 0.12
C LEU A 56 1.41 -0.61 0.30
N GLN A 57 1.04 -1.82 -0.05
CA GLN A 57 1.96 -2.94 -0.21
C GLN A 57 1.82 -3.47 -1.62
N VAL A 58 2.91 -3.42 -2.38
CA VAL A 58 2.92 -3.91 -3.75
C VAL A 58 3.45 -5.33 -3.74
N TRP A 59 2.68 -6.23 -4.33
CA TRP A 59 2.98 -7.65 -4.43
C TRP A 59 3.08 -8.04 -5.90
N HIS A 60 4.09 -8.83 -6.22
CA HIS A 60 4.33 -9.40 -7.53
C HIS A 60 3.91 -10.87 -7.51
N HIS A 61 3.19 -11.29 -8.55
CA HIS A 61 2.81 -12.69 -8.74
C HIS A 61 3.69 -13.30 -9.82
N ASP A 62 4.49 -14.30 -9.46
CA ASP A 62 5.41 -14.96 -10.39
C ASP A 62 4.70 -16.06 -11.18
N ILE A 63 5.30 -16.47 -12.31
CA ILE A 63 4.76 -17.51 -13.22
C ILE A 63 4.57 -18.87 -12.53
N TYR A 64 5.26 -19.09 -11.41
CA TYR A 64 5.14 -20.30 -10.59
C TYR A 64 4.02 -20.20 -9.54
N GLY A 65 3.17 -19.17 -9.60
CA GLY A 65 2.08 -18.95 -8.66
C GLY A 65 2.51 -18.39 -7.30
N ARG A 66 3.77 -17.96 -7.16
CA ARG A 66 4.31 -17.40 -5.91
C ARG A 66 3.93 -15.93 -5.78
N GLN A 67 3.62 -15.49 -4.55
CA GLN A 67 3.42 -14.07 -4.24
C GLN A 67 4.63 -13.52 -3.48
N GLU A 68 5.27 -12.50 -4.06
CA GLU A 68 6.44 -11.85 -3.51
C GLU A 68 6.16 -10.39 -3.22
N LEU A 69 6.55 -9.93 -2.04
CA LEU A 69 6.43 -8.52 -1.68
C LEU A 69 7.52 -7.73 -2.43
N VAL A 70 7.08 -6.77 -3.25
CA VAL A 70 7.95 -5.82 -3.97
C VAL A 70 8.36 -4.67 -3.06
N GLY A 71 7.44 -4.19 -2.23
CA GLY A 71 7.74 -3.15 -1.25
C GLY A 71 6.52 -2.44 -0.70
N TYR A 72 6.79 -1.42 0.08
CA TYR A 72 5.82 -0.60 0.81
C TYR A 72 5.80 0.82 0.28
N GLY A 73 4.62 1.42 0.23
CA GLY A 73 4.39 2.82 -0.08
C GLY A 73 3.64 3.50 1.06
N SER A 74 3.85 4.80 1.22
CA SER A 74 3.09 5.61 2.17
C SER A 74 2.89 7.00 1.59
N LEU A 75 1.65 7.48 1.57
CA LEU A 75 1.29 8.80 1.06
C LEU A 75 0.21 9.45 1.92
N PHE A 76 0.28 10.77 2.08
CA PHE A 76 -0.76 11.55 2.74
C PHE A 76 -1.82 11.98 1.72
N LEU A 77 -3.07 12.10 2.15
CA LEU A 77 -4.11 12.67 1.29
C LEU A 77 -3.87 14.18 1.06
N PRO A 78 -4.20 14.73 -0.12
CA PRO A 78 -4.16 16.18 -0.34
C PRO A 78 -5.07 16.92 0.65
N SER A 79 -4.58 18.04 1.20
CA SER A 79 -5.34 18.87 2.14
C SER A 79 -6.29 19.87 1.49
N THR A 80 -6.23 20.00 0.17
CA THR A 80 -7.09 20.89 -0.62
C THR A 80 -8.32 20.14 -1.10
N ALA A 81 -9.50 20.74 -0.98
CA ALA A 81 -10.72 20.17 -1.56
C ALA A 81 -10.71 20.28 -3.09
N GLY A 82 -11.26 19.28 -3.78
CA GLY A 82 -11.38 19.26 -5.24
C GLY A 82 -11.04 17.90 -5.83
N GLU A 83 -11.22 17.78 -7.14
CA GLU A 83 -10.71 16.66 -7.91
C GLU A 83 -9.23 16.90 -8.18
N HIS A 84 -8.38 16.12 -7.53
CA HIS A 84 -6.96 16.10 -7.84
C HIS A 84 -6.75 14.92 -8.79
N GLU A 85 -6.58 15.22 -10.08
CA GLU A 85 -6.09 14.19 -11.00
C GLU A 85 -4.75 13.68 -10.45
N VAL A 86 -4.73 12.39 -10.17
CA VAL A 86 -3.77 11.64 -9.33
C VAL A 86 -2.31 11.67 -9.84
N LEU A 87 -1.99 12.46 -10.87
CA LEU A 87 -0.64 12.67 -11.41
C LEU A 87 0.35 13.34 -10.43
N GLN A 88 -0.10 13.93 -9.32
CA GLN A 88 0.81 14.46 -8.28
C GLN A 88 1.03 13.56 -7.06
N LEU A 89 0.39 12.38 -7.01
CA LEU A 89 0.56 11.41 -5.91
C LEU A 89 1.49 10.27 -6.36
N THR A 90 2.72 10.61 -6.73
CA THR A 90 3.77 9.61 -6.96
C THR A 90 4.17 9.00 -5.62
N CYS A 91 3.65 7.80 -5.31
CA CYS A 91 4.07 7.06 -4.14
C CYS A 91 5.34 6.26 -4.46
N HIS A 92 6.47 6.70 -3.91
CA HIS A 92 7.70 5.93 -4.01
C HIS A 92 7.61 4.67 -3.16
N ILE A 93 7.77 3.52 -3.80
CA ILE A 93 7.80 2.21 -3.14
C ILE A 93 9.22 1.95 -2.64
N TRP A 94 9.33 1.55 -1.37
CA TRP A 94 10.59 1.21 -0.72
C TRP A 94 10.52 -0.17 -0.10
N ARG A 95 11.67 -0.84 0.03
CA ARG A 95 11.80 -2.10 0.76
C ARG A 95 13.09 -2.11 1.55
N PRO A 96 13.13 -2.71 2.75
CA PRO A 96 14.40 -2.95 3.43
C PRO A 96 15.26 -3.89 2.58
N LYS A 97 16.54 -3.55 2.43
CA LYS A 97 17.50 -4.36 1.68
C LYS A 97 18.23 -5.29 2.65
N GLY A 98 18.24 -6.59 2.36
CA GLY A 98 18.98 -7.57 3.14
C GLY A 98 20.46 -7.66 2.73
N SER A 99 21.16 -8.63 3.32
CA SER A 99 22.48 -9.07 2.86
C SER A 99 22.39 -9.68 1.45
N THR A 100 23.50 -9.73 0.72
CA THR A 100 23.55 -10.31 -0.65
C THR A 100 23.00 -11.73 -0.70
N ARG A 101 23.27 -12.54 0.35
CA ARG A 101 22.74 -13.90 0.44
C ARG A 101 21.22 -13.92 0.56
N GLU A 102 20.66 -13.03 1.38
CA GLU A 102 19.20 -12.93 1.58
C GLU A 102 18.50 -12.44 0.31
N GLU A 103 19.08 -11.50 -0.43
CA GLU A 103 18.54 -11.05 -1.72
C GLU A 103 18.53 -12.18 -2.77
N VAL A 104 19.61 -12.97 -2.82
CA VAL A 104 19.68 -14.15 -3.70
C VAL A 104 18.64 -15.19 -3.27
N MET A 105 18.56 -15.51 -1.98
CA MET A 105 17.57 -16.45 -1.46
C MET A 105 16.15 -15.99 -1.74
N GLN A 106 15.83 -14.71 -1.50
CA GLN A 106 14.52 -14.14 -1.80
C GLN A 106 14.17 -14.30 -3.28
N ARG A 107 15.12 -14.06 -4.19
CA ARG A 107 14.86 -14.14 -5.64
C ARG A 107 14.59 -15.56 -6.14
N PHE A 108 15.22 -16.58 -5.56
CA PHE A 108 15.12 -17.96 -6.06
C PHE A 108 14.16 -18.83 -5.25
N ILE A 109 14.20 -18.71 -3.93
CA ILE A 109 13.45 -19.54 -2.98
C ILE A 109 12.15 -18.84 -2.56
N GLY A 110 12.14 -17.50 -2.57
CA GLY A 110 11.10 -16.71 -1.94
C GLY A 110 11.38 -16.51 -0.44
N GLY A 111 10.65 -15.59 0.19
CA GLY A 111 10.85 -15.23 1.59
C GLY A 111 11.92 -14.15 1.77
N GLY A 112 11.48 -12.89 1.71
CA GLY A 112 12.31 -11.71 1.96
C GLY A 112 12.10 -11.13 3.35
N ILE A 113 12.96 -10.18 3.74
CA ILE A 113 12.75 -9.38 4.96
C ILE A 113 11.48 -8.56 4.78
N GLN A 114 10.52 -8.78 5.68
CA GLN A 114 9.26 -8.04 5.70
C GLN A 114 9.18 -7.19 6.95
N VAL A 115 8.63 -5.99 6.81
CA VAL A 115 8.30 -5.15 7.94
C VAL A 115 7.05 -5.75 8.56
N CYS A 116 7.17 -6.33 9.76
CA CYS A 116 5.99 -6.67 10.53
C CYS A 116 5.32 -5.35 10.94
N PRO A 117 4.02 -5.15 10.65
CA PRO A 117 3.31 -4.05 11.27
C PRO A 117 3.41 -4.24 12.79
N LEU A 118 3.76 -3.19 13.53
CA LEU A 118 3.61 -3.19 14.97
C LEU A 118 2.12 -3.46 15.24
N LYS A 119 1.80 -4.66 15.74
CA LYS A 119 0.50 -4.88 16.37
C LYS A 119 0.48 -3.94 17.57
N LEU A 120 -0.21 -2.81 17.45
CA LEU A 120 -0.58 -2.02 18.62
C LEU A 120 -1.41 -2.97 19.47
N LYS A 121 -0.80 -3.56 20.50
CA LYS A 121 -1.53 -4.37 21.47
C LYS A 121 -2.54 -3.43 22.11
N ASP A 122 -3.80 -3.83 22.08
CA ASP A 122 -4.89 -3.22 22.81
C ASP A 122 -4.43 -2.93 24.25
N VAL A 123 -4.48 -1.65 24.64
CA VAL A 123 -4.44 -1.19 26.03
C VAL A 123 -5.67 -0.32 26.23
#